data_AF-A0A501WUZ0-F1
#
_entry.id   AF-A0A501WUZ0-F1
#
_cell.length_a   1.000
_cell.length_b   1.000
_cell.length_c   1.000
_cell.angle_alpha   90.00
_cell.angle_beta   90.00
_cell.angle_gamma   90.00
#
_symmetry.space_group_name_H-M   'P 1'
#
loop_
_entity.id
_entity.type
_entity.pdbx_description
1 polymer ?
#
loop_
_entity_poly.entity_id
_entity_poly.type
_entity_poly.pdbx_seq_one_letter_code
_entity_poly.pdbx_strand_id
1 'polypeptide(L)'
;MIEERAARGLALCLLLGACATAPATPPPPGVQGQPRAEVVMPPARGVTNLAVRVQGVAGEIAGATCDLASPYTTARFTAPASVALPDLGSATPPVTVTCASGKLRGSARAQPATRVADTGMSGWPAIGISVGTGSGGWSGTGVSVGGFWNGGSGDGSWTKVVYPDLLVTLR
;
A
#
# COMPACT_ATOMS: atom_id res chain seq x y z
N MET A 1 0.99 73.03 -28.82
CA MET A 1 1.54 71.88 -29.57
C MET A 1 2.10 70.93 -28.52
N ILE A 2 1.28 70.18 -27.78
CA ILE A 2 0.50 69.00 -28.18
C ILE A 2 1.35 67.98 -28.93
N GLU A 3 1.53 66.85 -28.23
CA GLU A 3 1.65 65.48 -28.72
C GLU A 3 3.01 64.75 -28.84
N GLU A 4 2.92 63.51 -28.35
CA GLU A 4 3.66 62.29 -28.69
C GLU A 4 5.09 62.09 -28.13
N ARG A 5 5.14 61.44 -26.96
CA ARG A 5 6.24 60.52 -26.62
C ARG A 5 5.71 59.12 -26.34
N ALA A 6 5.67 58.36 -27.44
CA ALA A 6 6.16 56.98 -27.55
C ALA A 6 5.96 56.07 -26.33
N ALA A 7 4.80 55.41 -26.30
CA ALA A 7 4.60 54.17 -25.55
C ALA A 7 5.46 53.06 -26.17
N ARG A 8 6.69 52.91 -25.68
CA ARG A 8 7.54 51.75 -25.99
C ARG A 8 7.10 50.59 -25.12
N GLY A 9 6.47 49.63 -25.77
CA GLY A 9 6.18 48.32 -25.21
C GLY A 9 7.45 47.58 -24.80
N LEU A 10 7.33 46.85 -23.70
CA LEU A 10 8.09 45.64 -23.43
C LEU A 10 7.09 44.69 -22.77
N ALA A 11 6.44 43.91 -23.64
CA ALA A 11 5.61 42.78 -23.28
C ALA A 11 6.51 41.77 -22.56
N LEU A 12 6.55 41.86 -21.24
CA LEU A 12 7.28 40.97 -20.36
C LEU A 12 6.59 39.60 -20.40
N CYS A 13 7.31 38.61 -20.91
CA CYS A 13 6.92 37.22 -21.06
C CYS A 13 6.24 36.65 -19.80
N LEU A 14 4.92 36.55 -19.83
CA LEU A 14 4.10 35.69 -18.96
C LEU A 14 4.30 34.22 -19.37
N LEU A 15 5.48 33.67 -19.12
CA LEU A 15 5.75 32.23 -19.14
C LEU A 15 5.89 31.75 -17.70
N LEU A 16 4.87 32.00 -16.89
CA LEU A 16 4.68 31.31 -15.62
C LEU A 16 4.25 29.89 -15.95
N GLY A 17 5.22 28.98 -15.97
CA GLY A 17 5.00 27.55 -16.02
C GLY A 17 4.04 27.14 -14.91
N ALA A 18 2.80 26.86 -15.31
CA ALA A 18 1.90 26.10 -14.49
C ALA A 18 2.51 24.69 -14.35
N CYS A 19 3.28 24.50 -13.28
CA CYS A 19 3.44 23.16 -12.69
C CYS A 19 2.03 22.71 -12.34
N ALA A 20 1.39 22.02 -13.29
CA ALA A 20 0.18 21.27 -13.04
C ALA A 20 0.57 20.18 -12.04
N THR A 21 0.44 20.49 -10.74
CA THR A 21 0.49 19.51 -9.67
C THR A 21 -0.61 18.51 -9.99
N ALA A 22 -0.23 17.37 -10.56
CA ALA A 22 -1.17 16.30 -10.81
C ALA A 22 -1.87 15.98 -9.49
N PRO A 23 -3.21 15.93 -9.45
CA PRO A 23 -3.92 15.61 -8.22
C PRO A 23 -3.45 14.25 -7.74
N ALA A 24 -2.99 14.18 -6.49
CA ALA A 24 -2.60 12.93 -5.87
C ALA A 24 -3.81 11.98 -5.94
N THR A 25 -3.65 10.83 -6.60
CA THR A 25 -4.73 9.83 -6.62
C THR A 25 -5.04 9.41 -5.19
N PRO A 26 -6.30 9.43 -4.76
CA PRO A 26 -6.66 9.02 -3.41
C PRO A 26 -6.18 7.59 -3.14
N PRO A 27 -5.74 7.29 -1.91
CA PRO A 27 -5.30 5.94 -1.56
C PRO A 27 -6.46 4.95 -1.77
N PRO A 28 -6.18 3.75 -2.30
CA PRO A 28 -7.21 2.78 -2.59
C PRO A 28 -7.89 2.30 -1.29
N PRO A 29 -9.20 1.99 -1.32
CA PRO A 29 -9.94 1.49 -0.15
C PRO A 29 -9.31 0.22 0.40
N GLY A 30 -9.25 0.13 1.74
CA GLY A 30 -8.70 -1.03 2.45
C GLY A 30 -9.67 -2.21 2.48
N VAL A 31 -9.16 -3.42 2.23
CA VAL A 31 -9.91 -4.68 2.30
C VAL A 31 -9.13 -5.67 3.15
N GLN A 32 -9.81 -6.36 4.07
CA GLN A 32 -9.17 -7.40 4.88
C GLN A 32 -9.19 -8.75 4.15
N GLY A 33 -8.03 -9.40 4.05
CA GLY A 33 -7.92 -10.78 3.60
C GLY A 33 -8.56 -11.74 4.61
N GLN A 34 -9.37 -12.68 4.13
CA GLN A 34 -9.97 -13.71 4.96
C GLN A 34 -9.09 -14.96 4.98
N PRO A 35 -8.79 -15.54 6.15
CA PRO A 35 -8.09 -16.81 6.23
C PRO A 35 -8.95 -17.93 5.66
N ARG A 36 -8.34 -18.89 4.97
CA ARG A 36 -9.02 -20.09 4.48
C ARG A 36 -9.31 -21.03 5.65
N ALA A 37 -10.58 -21.35 5.89
CA ALA A 37 -11.00 -22.20 7.00
C ALA A 37 -10.43 -23.63 6.93
N GLU A 38 -10.09 -24.10 5.73
CA GLU A 38 -9.63 -25.47 5.46
C GLU A 38 -8.12 -25.66 5.70
N VAL A 39 -7.38 -24.60 6.01
CA VAL A 39 -5.91 -24.63 6.07
C VAL A 39 -5.41 -24.11 7.41
N VAL A 40 -4.50 -24.86 8.05
CA VAL A 40 -3.80 -24.39 9.26
C VAL A 40 -2.79 -23.32 8.83
N MET A 41 -3.07 -22.08 9.18
CA MET A 41 -2.19 -20.94 8.91
C MET A 41 -1.09 -20.84 9.98
N PRO A 42 0.20 -20.65 9.59
CA PRO A 42 1.26 -20.33 10.53
C PRO A 42 0.96 -19.05 11.34
N PRO A 43 1.56 -18.86 12.53
CA PRO A 43 1.36 -17.64 13.31
C PRO A 43 1.84 -16.43 12.52
N ALA A 44 0.93 -15.49 12.26
CA ALA A 44 1.25 -14.24 11.60
C ALA A 44 2.09 -13.33 12.52
N ARG A 45 3.10 -12.68 11.93
CA ARG A 45 3.98 -11.71 12.61
C ARG A 45 3.45 -10.28 12.51
N GLY A 46 2.46 -10.05 11.65
CA GLY A 46 1.87 -8.75 11.41
C GLY A 46 0.98 -8.75 10.17
N VAL A 47 0.78 -7.56 9.60
CA VAL A 47 -0.03 -7.32 8.40
C VAL A 47 0.81 -6.60 7.35
N THR A 48 0.69 -7.03 6.10
CA THR A 48 1.27 -6.39 4.93
C THR A 48 0.16 -6.00 3.95
N ASN A 49 0.35 -4.91 3.20
CA ASN A 49 -0.66 -4.40 2.27
C ASN A 49 -0.24 -4.67 0.83
N LEU A 50 -1.17 -5.17 0.03
CA LEU A 50 -1.04 -5.31 -1.43
C LEU A 50 -1.93 -4.27 -2.10
N ALA A 51 -1.34 -3.28 -2.76
CA ALA A 51 -2.10 -2.37 -3.62
C ALA A 51 -2.41 -3.07 -4.95
N VAL A 52 -3.68 -3.10 -5.34
CA VAL A 52 -4.16 -3.70 -6.58
C VAL A 52 -4.83 -2.64 -7.44
N ARG A 53 -4.32 -2.48 -8.66
CA ARG A 53 -4.89 -1.64 -9.71
C ARG A 53 -5.17 -2.46 -10.95
N VAL A 54 -6.12 -2.00 -11.75
CA VAL A 54 -6.57 -2.71 -12.95
C VAL A 54 -6.44 -1.80 -14.15
N GLN A 55 -5.83 -2.29 -15.22
CA GLN A 55 -5.63 -1.53 -16.45
C GLN A 55 -6.27 -2.25 -17.62
N GLY A 56 -7.03 -1.52 -18.43
CA GLY A 56 -7.48 -1.95 -19.74
C GLY A 56 -6.74 -1.24 -20.86
N VAL A 57 -7.14 -1.54 -22.10
CA VAL A 57 -6.58 -0.92 -23.31
C VAL A 57 -6.74 0.61 -23.35
N ALA A 58 -7.78 1.16 -22.71
CA ALA A 58 -8.08 2.60 -22.71
C ALA A 58 -7.57 3.35 -21.46
N GLY A 59 -6.97 2.65 -20.49
CA GLY A 59 -6.51 3.25 -19.23
C GLY A 59 -6.87 2.42 -17.99
N GLU A 60 -6.72 3.02 -16.80
CA GLU A 60 -7.09 2.39 -15.52
C GLU A 60 -8.61 2.16 -15.46
N ILE A 61 -9.02 0.96 -15.05
CA ILE A 61 -10.42 0.57 -14.92
C ILE A 61 -10.78 0.56 -13.43
N ALA A 62 -11.66 1.46 -13.03
CA ALA A 62 -12.32 1.41 -11.72
C ALA A 62 -13.54 0.47 -11.77
N GLY A 63 -13.89 -0.13 -10.64
CA GLY A 63 -15.09 -0.96 -10.53
C GLY A 63 -14.92 -2.43 -10.95
N ALA A 64 -13.70 -2.86 -11.30
CA ALA A 64 -13.45 -4.26 -11.65
C ALA A 64 -13.58 -5.16 -10.42
N THR A 65 -14.31 -6.28 -10.54
CA THR A 65 -14.41 -7.27 -9.45
C THR A 65 -13.18 -8.15 -9.47
N CYS A 66 -12.50 -8.26 -8.34
CA CYS A 66 -11.26 -9.03 -8.19
C CYS A 66 -11.37 -10.07 -7.08
N ASP A 67 -10.80 -11.24 -7.34
CA ASP A 67 -10.61 -12.33 -6.39
C ASP A 67 -9.10 -12.52 -6.18
N LEU A 68 -8.64 -12.34 -4.95
CA LEU A 68 -7.29 -12.67 -4.51
C LEU A 68 -7.29 -14.06 -3.89
N ALA A 69 -6.33 -14.88 -4.29
CA ALA A 69 -6.09 -16.20 -3.75
C ALA A 69 -4.63 -16.40 -3.37
N SER A 70 -4.42 -16.92 -2.17
CA SER A 70 -3.17 -17.48 -1.67
C SER A 70 -3.46 -18.84 -1.01
N PRO A 71 -2.43 -19.63 -0.69
CA PRO A 71 -2.60 -20.86 0.09
C PRO A 71 -3.32 -20.68 1.43
N TYR A 72 -3.18 -19.51 2.07
CA TYR A 72 -3.70 -19.26 3.43
C TYR A 72 -4.85 -18.26 3.47
N THR A 73 -5.00 -17.42 2.44
CA THR A 73 -5.94 -16.30 2.45
C THR A 73 -6.65 -16.12 1.12
N THR A 74 -7.85 -15.60 1.20
CA THR A 74 -8.68 -15.20 0.06
C THR A 74 -9.31 -13.84 0.33
N ALA A 75 -9.53 -13.04 -0.71
CA ALA A 75 -10.31 -11.82 -0.60
C ALA A 75 -11.08 -11.58 -1.89
N ARG A 76 -12.28 -11.02 -1.77
CA ARG A 76 -13.04 -10.52 -2.91
C ARG A 76 -13.30 -9.04 -2.73
N PHE A 77 -13.02 -8.25 -3.75
CA PHE A 77 -13.08 -6.79 -3.68
C PHE A 77 -13.30 -6.15 -5.04
N THR A 78 -13.50 -4.84 -5.02
CA THR A 78 -13.61 -4.00 -6.22
C THR A 78 -12.36 -3.15 -6.36
N ALA A 79 -11.67 -3.22 -7.50
CA ALA A 79 -10.46 -2.46 -7.75
C ALA A 79 -10.77 -1.00 -8.17
N PRO A 80 -9.88 -0.03 -7.84
CA PRO A 80 -8.62 -0.21 -7.11
C PRO A 80 -8.83 -0.48 -5.60
N ALA A 81 -7.97 -1.28 -4.97
CA ALA A 81 -8.06 -1.63 -3.55
C ALA A 81 -6.68 -1.90 -2.92
N SER A 82 -6.55 -1.70 -1.61
CA SER A 82 -5.41 -2.15 -0.80
C SER A 82 -5.83 -3.35 0.06
N VAL A 83 -5.31 -4.53 -0.23
CA VAL A 83 -5.65 -5.76 0.50
C VAL A 83 -4.67 -5.99 1.63
N ALA A 84 -5.14 -6.02 2.87
CA ALA A 84 -4.40 -6.40 4.04
C ALA A 84 -4.25 -7.93 4.09
N LEU A 85 -3.01 -8.42 4.10
CA LEU A 85 -2.63 -9.82 4.13
C LEU A 85 -1.77 -10.12 5.36
N PRO A 86 -1.84 -11.33 5.93
CA PRO A 86 -0.97 -11.71 7.03
C PRO A 86 0.48 -11.77 6.57
N ASP A 87 1.39 -11.18 7.35
CA ASP A 87 2.84 -11.34 7.19
C ASP A 87 3.28 -12.62 7.92
N LEU A 88 3.70 -13.62 7.16
CA LEU A 88 4.19 -14.90 7.67
C LEU A 88 5.73 -14.97 7.67
N GLY A 89 6.42 -13.85 7.49
CA GLY A 89 7.87 -13.79 7.31
C GLY A 89 8.30 -14.55 6.06
N SER A 90 9.35 -15.37 6.18
CA SER A 90 9.87 -16.21 5.09
C SER A 90 8.86 -17.24 4.54
N ALA A 91 7.79 -17.53 5.28
CA ALA A 91 6.72 -18.42 4.84
C ALA A 91 5.60 -17.71 4.07
N THR A 92 5.71 -16.40 3.84
CA THR A 92 4.70 -15.64 3.10
C THR A 92 4.65 -16.14 1.65
N PRO A 93 3.50 -16.67 1.19
CA PRO A 93 3.41 -17.23 -0.15
C PRO A 93 3.11 -16.13 -1.19
N PRO A 94 3.41 -16.37 -2.47
CA PRO A 94 2.91 -15.53 -3.54
C PRO A 94 1.39 -15.56 -3.63
N VAL A 95 0.80 -14.45 -4.05
CA VAL A 95 -0.65 -14.29 -4.22
C VAL A 95 -1.01 -14.10 -5.68
N THR A 96 -2.15 -14.65 -6.08
CA THR A 96 -2.70 -14.49 -7.43
C THR A 96 -3.97 -13.66 -7.33
N VAL A 97 -4.08 -12.62 -8.15
CA VAL A 97 -5.27 -11.78 -8.23
C VAL A 97 -5.86 -11.95 -9.62
N THR A 98 -7.14 -12.32 -9.67
CA THR A 98 -7.91 -12.44 -10.90
C THR A 98 -8.98 -11.36 -10.89
N CYS A 99 -9.06 -10.55 -11.94
CA CYS A 99 -10.03 -9.47 -12.04
C CYS A 99 -10.90 -9.61 -13.29
N ALA A 100 -12.14 -9.12 -13.20
CA ALA A 100 -13.08 -9.08 -14.30
C ALA A 100 -13.84 -7.74 -14.32
N SER A 101 -14.08 -7.20 -15.52
CA SER A 101 -14.94 -6.05 -15.75
C SER A 101 -15.72 -6.24 -17.05
N GLY A 102 -17.03 -6.42 -16.94
CA GLY A 102 -17.88 -6.81 -18.07
C GLY A 102 -17.41 -8.12 -18.72
N LYS A 103 -16.95 -8.04 -19.98
CA LYS A 103 -16.42 -9.18 -20.73
C LYS A 103 -14.91 -9.38 -20.59
N LEU A 104 -14.20 -8.38 -20.07
CA LEU A 104 -12.74 -8.39 -19.97
C LEU A 104 -12.30 -9.14 -18.71
N ARG A 105 -11.22 -9.91 -18.82
CA ARG A 105 -10.64 -10.66 -17.70
C ARG A 105 -9.12 -10.59 -17.72
N GLY A 106 -8.52 -10.71 -16.55
CA GLY A 106 -7.07 -10.69 -16.39
C GLY A 106 -6.65 -11.32 -15.08
N SER A 107 -5.39 -11.74 -15.01
CA SER A 107 -4.79 -12.22 -13.78
C SER A 107 -3.35 -11.77 -13.69
N ALA A 108 -2.90 -11.49 -12.47
CA ALA A 108 -1.51 -11.19 -12.19
C ALA A 108 -1.10 -11.82 -10.86
N ARG A 109 0.20 -12.06 -10.70
CA ARG A 109 0.77 -12.69 -9.51
C ARG A 109 1.73 -11.72 -8.84
N ALA A 110 1.55 -11.50 -7.55
CA ALA A 110 2.49 -10.73 -6.73
C ALA A 110 3.39 -11.68 -5.94
N GLN A 111 4.71 -11.48 -6.06
CA GLN A 111 5.70 -12.17 -5.23
C GLN A 111 6.04 -11.30 -4.01
N PRO A 112 6.06 -11.88 -2.79
CA PRO A 112 6.48 -11.15 -1.60
C PRO A 112 7.98 -10.87 -1.67
N ALA A 113 8.37 -9.66 -1.26
CA ALA A 113 9.76 -9.29 -1.08
C ALA A 113 10.03 -9.03 0.40
N THR A 114 11.18 -9.50 0.88
CA THR A 114 11.66 -9.17 2.22
C THR A 114 12.41 -7.85 2.15
N ARG A 115 12.00 -6.88 2.96
CA ARG A 115 12.68 -5.60 3.11
C ARG A 115 13.19 -5.50 4.54
N VAL A 116 14.41 -5.03 4.71
CA VAL A 116 14.87 -4.58 6.03
C VAL A 116 14.03 -3.34 6.34
N ALA A 117 13.31 -3.36 7.45
CA ALA A 117 12.65 -2.14 7.89
C ALA A 117 13.76 -1.18 8.29
N ASP A 118 13.91 -0.10 7.54
CA ASP A 118 14.81 0.98 7.93
C ASP A 118 14.33 1.45 9.30
N THR A 119 15.13 1.24 10.34
CA THR A 119 15.04 2.02 11.59
C THR A 119 15.53 3.43 11.30
N GLY A 120 14.88 4.09 10.34
CA GLY A 120 15.10 5.46 9.96
C GLY A 120 14.38 6.35 10.95
N MET A 121 15.12 6.89 11.91
CA MET A 121 14.81 8.15 12.57
C MET A 121 14.52 9.22 11.51
N SER A 122 13.26 9.37 11.08
CA SER A 122 12.71 10.60 10.52
C SER A 122 11.19 10.51 10.28
N GLY A 123 10.41 10.91 11.29
CA GLY A 123 9.35 11.88 11.02
C GLY A 123 7.91 11.43 10.77
N TRP A 124 7.43 10.26 11.21
CA TRP A 124 6.00 9.93 11.12
C TRP A 124 5.44 9.28 12.41
N PRO A 125 4.30 9.74 12.97
CA PRO A 125 3.68 9.09 14.11
C PRO A 125 2.98 7.80 13.65
N ALA A 126 3.58 6.66 13.97
CA ALA A 126 2.99 5.35 13.73
C ALA A 126 2.02 5.01 14.87
N ILE A 127 0.72 4.95 14.57
CA ILE A 127 -0.28 4.33 15.46
C ILE A 127 -0.24 2.83 15.18
N GLY A 128 0.34 2.05 16.09
CA GLY A 128 0.41 0.59 16.02
C GLY A 128 -0.22 -0.05 17.26
N ILE A 129 -1.08 -1.06 17.04
CA ILE A 129 -1.58 -1.93 18.10
C ILE A 129 -0.69 -3.18 18.11
N SER A 130 0.04 -3.38 19.19
CA SER A 130 0.91 -4.55 19.40
C SER A 130 0.31 -5.44 20.46
N VAL A 131 0.21 -6.75 20.19
CA VAL A 131 -0.16 -7.77 21.19
C VAL A 131 1.02 -8.72 21.33
N GLY A 132 1.70 -8.68 22.47
CA GLY A 132 2.87 -9.51 22.75
C GLY A 132 2.69 -10.29 24.04
N THR A 133 2.95 -11.60 23.99
CA THR A 133 3.11 -12.44 25.18
C THR A 133 4.61 -12.58 25.47
N GLY A 134 5.10 -11.82 26.45
CA GLY A 134 6.52 -11.78 26.80
C GLY A 134 7.01 -13.11 27.40
N SER A 135 8.09 -13.65 26.85
CA SER A 135 8.96 -14.61 27.53
C SER A 135 10.37 -14.04 27.57
N GLY A 136 10.63 -13.25 28.63
CA GLY A 136 11.94 -12.63 28.85
C GLY A 136 11.87 -11.45 29.81
N GLY A 137 12.19 -11.69 31.08
CA GLY A 137 12.68 -10.67 32.02
C GLY A 137 11.67 -9.72 32.68
N TRP A 138 10.54 -9.36 32.05
CA TRP A 138 9.51 -8.52 32.67
C TRP A 138 8.14 -9.18 32.62
N SER A 139 7.61 -9.50 33.80
CA SER A 139 6.24 -9.94 34.01
C SER A 139 5.29 -8.77 33.72
N GLY A 140 4.73 -8.73 32.51
CA GLY A 140 3.73 -7.74 32.15
C GLY A 140 2.89 -8.18 30.96
N THR A 141 1.64 -8.53 31.21
CA THR A 141 0.61 -8.60 30.15
C THR A 141 0.15 -7.18 29.89
N GLY A 142 0.62 -6.57 28.80
CA GLY A 142 0.29 -5.19 28.44
C GLY A 142 -0.57 -5.11 27.19
N VAL A 143 -1.77 -4.52 27.31
CA VAL A 143 -2.51 -4.00 26.17
C VAL A 143 -2.20 -2.51 26.09
N SER A 144 -1.34 -2.10 25.17
CA SER A 144 -1.04 -0.69 24.95
C SER A 144 -1.99 -0.12 23.89
N VAL A 145 -2.97 0.66 24.35
CA VAL A 145 -3.80 1.55 23.52
C VAL A 145 -3.28 2.98 23.75
N GLY A 146 -2.78 3.61 22.69
CA GLY A 146 -2.46 5.03 22.67
C GLY A 146 -1.39 5.45 23.68
N GLY A 147 -0.11 5.29 23.33
CA GLY A 147 0.98 5.73 24.20
C GLY A 147 2.25 6.00 23.42
N PHE A 148 2.57 7.28 23.29
CA PHE A 148 3.83 7.86 22.85
C PHE A 148 5.01 7.29 23.65
N TRP A 149 5.57 6.16 23.22
CA TRP A 149 6.80 5.60 23.77
C TRP A 149 7.78 5.29 22.65
N ASN A 150 8.66 6.26 22.45
CA ASN A 150 10.03 6.01 22.00
C ASN A 150 10.71 5.17 23.09
N GLY A 151 11.02 3.92 22.79
CA GLY A 151 11.63 3.00 23.74
C GLY A 151 12.00 1.69 23.07
N GLY A 152 13.20 1.62 22.50
CA GLY A 152 13.73 0.38 21.96
C GLY A 152 14.95 0.59 21.07
N SER A 153 16.07 1.03 21.63
CA SER A 153 17.39 0.71 21.07
C SER A 153 17.58 -0.80 21.19
N GLY A 154 17.26 -1.52 20.12
CA GLY A 154 17.53 -2.94 19.96
C GLY A 154 18.13 -3.16 18.60
N ASP A 155 19.33 -3.74 18.58
CA ASP A 155 20.16 -4.00 17.40
C ASP A 155 19.60 -5.16 16.56
N GLY A 156 18.30 -5.12 16.28
CA GLY A 156 17.59 -6.12 15.50
C GLY A 156 17.09 -5.48 14.22
N SER A 157 17.78 -5.72 13.11
CA SER A 157 17.19 -5.45 11.80
C SER A 157 15.94 -6.32 11.67
N TRP A 158 14.75 -5.75 11.86
CA TRP A 158 13.52 -6.49 11.69
C TRP A 158 13.16 -6.46 10.21
N THR A 159 13.10 -7.64 9.60
CA THR A 159 12.72 -7.79 8.20
C THR A 159 11.20 -7.83 8.09
N LYS A 160 10.62 -6.95 7.27
CA LYS A 160 9.19 -6.93 6.95
C LYS A 160 8.95 -7.52 5.57
N VAL A 161 7.87 -8.28 5.42
CA VAL A 161 7.44 -8.73 4.08
C VAL A 161 6.54 -7.68 3.45
N VAL A 162 6.86 -7.31 2.21
CA VAL A 162 6.13 -6.31 1.44
C VAL A 162 5.78 -6.90 0.09
N TYR A 163 4.53 -6.70 -0.35
CA TYR A 163 4.18 -6.98 -1.74
C TYR A 163 4.42 -5.73 -2.60
N PRO A 164 4.93 -5.89 -3.83
CA PRO A 164 4.92 -4.79 -4.79
C PRO A 164 3.49 -4.45 -5.20
N ASP A 165 3.29 -3.21 -5.64
CA ASP A 165 2.04 -2.79 -6.28
C ASP A 165 1.73 -3.70 -7.48
N LEU A 166 0.52 -4.23 -7.52
CA LEU A 166 0.08 -5.18 -8.53
C LEU A 166 -0.85 -4.51 -9.53
N LEU A 167 -0.43 -4.56 -10.79
CA LEU A 167 -1.20 -4.08 -11.93
C LEU A 167 -1.76 -5.27 -12.71
N VAL A 168 -3.09 -5.40 -12.77
CA VAL A 168 -3.78 -6.46 -13.52
C VAL A 168 -4.25 -5.91 -14.84
N THR A 169 -3.71 -6.42 -15.95
CA THR A 169 -4.16 -6.05 -17.30
C THR A 169 -5.37 -6.89 -17.71
N LEU A 170 -6.49 -6.24 -18.01
CA LEU A 170 -7.68 -6.89 -18.55
C LEU A 170 -7.66 -6.89 -20.07
N ARG A 171 -8.03 -8.03 -20.66
CA ARG A 171 -8.17 -8.23 -22.09
C ARG A 171 -9.34 -9.14 -22.42
#